data_AF-A0A4Y8WDB1-F1
#
_entry.id   AF-A0A4Y8WDB1-F1
#
_cell.length_a   1.000
_cell.length_b   1.000
_cell.length_c   1.000
_cell.angle_alpha   90.00
_cell.angle_beta   90.00
_cell.angle_gamma   90.00
#
_symmetry.space_group_name_H-M   'P 1'
#
loop_
_entity.id
_entity.type
_entity.pdbx_description
1 polymer ?
#
loop_
_entity_poly.entity_id
_entity_poly.type
_entity_poly.pdbx_seq_one_letter_code
_entity_poly.pdbx_strand_id
1 'polypeptide(L)'
;MSKLTSDIQANLELFVAETKQNKLVWGMRNEEGWLACDSTEFENSEVMPFWSSQEDAKAHNVEEWTDFEVLEIPLDIFVEDWLLTLAEDGVLVGTNWNDQLEGKEMEPSDLAKLYLD
;
A
#
# COMPACT_ATOMS: atom_id res chain seq x y z
N MET A 1 5.64 -10.10 14.62
CA MET A 1 4.23 -10.50 14.43
C MET A 1 3.54 -9.30 13.85
N SER A 2 2.83 -9.49 12.74
CA SER A 2 2.09 -8.40 12.11
C SER A 2 1.12 -7.78 13.10
N LYS A 3 0.96 -6.45 13.03
CA LYS A 3 -0.09 -5.72 13.76
C LYS A 3 -1.41 -5.72 12.99
N LEU A 4 -1.39 -6.20 11.75
CA LEU A 4 -2.54 -6.22 10.86
C LEU A 4 -3.55 -7.26 11.32
N THR A 5 -4.82 -6.89 11.23
CA THR A 5 -5.93 -7.75 11.64
C THR A 5 -6.92 -7.89 10.48
N SER A 6 -8.02 -8.61 10.70
CA SER A 6 -9.16 -8.61 9.77
C SER A 6 -9.95 -7.29 9.77
N ASP A 7 -9.64 -6.35 10.66
CA ASP A 7 -10.26 -5.02 10.67
C ASP A 7 -9.51 -4.09 9.70
N ILE A 8 -10.05 -4.01 8.48
CA ILE A 8 -9.50 -3.20 7.39
C ILE A 8 -9.43 -1.71 7.75
N GLN A 9 -10.42 -1.19 8.50
CA GLN A 9 -10.44 0.21 8.90
C GLN A 9 -9.35 0.50 9.93
N ALA A 10 -9.17 -0.38 10.92
CA ALA A 10 -8.09 -0.25 11.90
C ALA A 10 -6.70 -0.35 11.22
N ASN A 11 -6.56 -1.22 10.21
CA ASN A 11 -5.32 -1.34 9.44
C ASN A 11 -4.98 -0.08 8.64
N LEU A 12 -5.98 0.60 8.07
CA LEU A 12 -5.81 1.91 7.41
C LEU A 12 -5.35 2.98 8.40
N GLU A 13 -5.99 3.08 9.56
CA GLU A 13 -5.60 4.03 10.60
C GLU A 13 -4.17 3.77 11.08
N LEU A 14 -3.82 2.50 11.26
CA LEU A 14 -2.46 2.08 11.58
C LEU A 14 -1.48 2.48 10.48
N PHE A 15 -1.84 2.28 9.20
CA PHE A 15 -1.01 2.65 8.06
C PHE A 15 -0.63 4.12 8.14
N VAL A 16 -1.61 5.01 8.20
CA VAL A 16 -1.38 6.45 8.26
C VAL A 16 -0.60 6.85 9.51
N ALA A 17 -0.89 6.26 10.67
CA ALA A 17 -0.18 6.58 11.90
C ALA A 17 1.31 6.20 11.84
N GLU A 18 1.61 4.98 11.38
CA GLU A 18 2.97 4.46 11.31
C GLU A 18 3.79 5.11 10.20
N THR A 19 3.21 5.33 9.01
CA THR A 19 3.90 6.05 7.93
C THR A 19 4.13 7.51 8.32
N LYS A 20 3.17 8.19 9.00
CA LYS A 20 3.40 9.55 9.54
C LYS A 20 4.53 9.58 10.55
N GLN A 21 4.66 8.56 11.39
CA GLN A 21 5.70 8.45 12.41
C GLN A 21 7.08 8.15 11.80
N ASN A 22 7.15 7.14 10.93
CA ASN A 22 8.39 6.63 10.36
C ASN A 22 8.84 7.41 9.12
N LYS A 23 7.92 8.18 8.51
CA LYS A 23 8.10 8.91 7.24
C LYS A 23 8.50 8.00 6.08
N LEU A 24 8.09 6.73 6.14
CA LEU A 24 8.40 5.70 5.17
C LEU A 24 7.13 4.91 4.85
N VAL A 25 7.03 4.53 3.58
CA VAL A 25 6.04 3.63 3.02
C VAL A 25 6.79 2.50 2.34
N TRP A 26 6.26 1.29 2.35
CA TRP A 26 6.89 0.13 1.74
C TRP A 26 6.04 -0.38 0.60
N GLY A 27 6.65 -0.60 -0.56
CA GLY A 27 6.03 -1.22 -1.71
C GLY A 27 6.83 -2.42 -2.20
N MET A 28 6.27 -3.17 -3.13
CA MET A 28 6.91 -4.34 -3.73
C MET A 28 7.13 -4.13 -5.22
N ARG A 29 8.33 -4.48 -5.71
CA ARG A 29 8.71 -4.32 -7.12
C ARG A 29 9.58 -5.49 -7.59
N ASN A 30 9.35 -5.99 -8.80
CA ASN A 30 10.18 -6.99 -9.47
C ASN A 30 10.82 -6.43 -10.76
N GLU A 31 11.37 -7.30 -11.61
CA GLU A 31 11.95 -6.91 -12.91
C GLU A 31 10.89 -6.36 -13.90
N GLU A 32 9.64 -6.78 -13.78
CA GLU A 32 8.54 -6.36 -14.67
C GLU A 32 7.95 -5.01 -14.25
N GLY A 33 7.94 -4.70 -12.96
CA GLY A 33 7.39 -3.44 -12.46
C GLY A 33 7.03 -3.46 -10.98
N TRP A 34 6.24 -2.47 -10.56
CA TRP A 34 5.65 -2.45 -9.23
C TRP A 34 4.48 -3.41 -9.15
N LEU A 35 4.29 -4.03 -7.99
CA LEU A 35 3.18 -4.95 -7.75
C LEU A 35 1.85 -4.20 -7.93
N ALA A 36 1.05 -4.62 -8.88
CA ALA A 36 -0.32 -4.17 -9.06
C ALA A 36 -1.22 -5.39 -9.16
N CYS A 37 -2.37 -5.34 -8.51
CA CYS A 37 -3.38 -6.38 -8.52
C CYS A 37 -4.68 -5.83 -9.13
N ASP A 38 -5.48 -6.70 -9.72
CA ASP A 38 -6.84 -6.31 -10.11
C ASP A 38 -7.66 -6.02 -8.86
N SER A 39 -8.31 -4.86 -8.82
CA SER A 39 -9.21 -4.48 -7.73
C SER A 39 -10.37 -5.47 -7.64
N THR A 40 -10.62 -5.97 -6.44
CA THR A 40 -11.76 -6.86 -6.19
C THR A 40 -13.06 -6.09 -5.96
N GLU A 41 -12.96 -4.82 -5.54
CA GLU A 41 -14.10 -3.94 -5.27
C GLU A 41 -14.54 -3.14 -6.51
N PHE A 42 -13.62 -2.83 -7.44
CA PHE A 42 -13.87 -1.97 -8.60
C PHE A 42 -13.51 -2.67 -9.91
N GLU A 43 -14.54 -3.04 -10.69
CA GLU A 43 -14.36 -3.69 -12.00
C GLU A 43 -13.52 -2.82 -12.95
N ASN A 44 -12.40 -3.37 -13.45
CA ASN A 44 -11.41 -2.71 -14.33
C ASN A 44 -10.57 -1.61 -13.66
N SER A 45 -10.42 -1.62 -12.34
CA SER A 45 -9.44 -0.77 -11.67
C SER A 45 -8.27 -1.63 -11.18
N GLU A 46 -7.06 -1.09 -11.28
CA GLU A 46 -5.88 -1.71 -10.68
C GLU A 46 -5.69 -1.15 -9.28
N VAL A 47 -5.20 -1.97 -8.35
CA VAL A 47 -4.85 -1.57 -7.00
C VAL A 47 -3.40 -1.90 -6.72
N MET A 48 -2.67 -0.92 -6.20
CA MET A 48 -1.28 -1.08 -5.80
C MET A 48 -1.20 -1.19 -4.26
N PRO A 49 -0.73 -2.32 -3.71
CA PRO A 49 -0.63 -2.51 -2.28
C PRO A 49 0.62 -1.83 -1.70
N PHE A 50 0.44 -1.16 -0.55
CA PHE A 50 1.51 -0.54 0.22
C PHE A 50 1.37 -0.86 1.70
N TRP A 51 2.52 -0.94 2.38
CA TRP A 51 2.60 -1.27 3.80
C TRP A 51 3.31 -0.18 4.59
N SER A 52 2.92 -0.07 5.85
CA SER A 52 3.56 0.84 6.81
C SER A 52 4.83 0.26 7.44
N SER A 53 5.02 -1.05 7.33
CA SER A 53 6.15 -1.80 7.87
C SER A 53 6.78 -2.70 6.81
N GLN A 54 8.12 -2.77 6.83
CA GLN A 54 8.87 -3.68 5.96
C GLN A 54 8.56 -5.15 6.25
N GLU A 55 8.32 -5.51 7.51
CA GLU A 55 8.04 -6.88 7.91
C GLU A 55 6.72 -7.37 7.31
N ASP A 56 5.70 -6.51 7.27
CA ASP A 56 4.40 -6.85 6.70
C ASP A 56 4.48 -7.00 5.18
N ALA A 57 5.22 -6.14 4.49
CA ALA A 57 5.50 -6.31 3.06
C ALA A 57 6.29 -7.61 2.79
N LYS A 58 7.30 -7.92 3.62
CA LYS A 58 8.07 -9.17 3.49
C LYS A 58 7.28 -10.42 3.87
N ALA A 59 6.29 -10.31 4.74
CA ALA A 59 5.43 -11.43 5.12
C ALA A 59 4.63 -11.95 3.92
N HIS A 60 4.30 -11.08 2.96
CA HIS A 60 3.65 -11.45 1.71
C HIS A 60 4.64 -11.83 0.60
N ASN A 61 5.94 -11.60 0.82
CA ASN A 61 7.03 -12.07 -0.02
C ASN A 61 7.37 -13.55 0.26
N VAL A 62 6.33 -14.36 0.44
CA VAL A 62 6.43 -15.81 0.61
C VAL A 62 5.38 -16.40 -0.34
N GLU A 63 5.78 -17.35 -1.18
CA GLU A 63 4.97 -17.92 -2.27
C GLU A 63 4.98 -17.10 -3.58
N GLU A 64 3.83 -16.62 -4.08
CA GLU A 64 3.69 -16.09 -5.45
C GLU A 64 4.45 -14.79 -5.72
N TRP A 65 4.90 -14.10 -4.68
CA TRP A 65 5.65 -12.84 -4.80
C TRP A 65 7.12 -12.96 -4.43
N THR A 66 7.69 -14.17 -4.43
CA THR A 66 9.10 -14.43 -4.06
C THR A 66 10.14 -13.66 -4.89
N ASP A 67 9.79 -13.24 -6.11
CA ASP A 67 10.65 -12.45 -6.99
C ASP A 67 10.51 -10.94 -6.80
N PHE A 68 9.63 -10.48 -5.90
CA PHE A 68 9.46 -9.06 -5.59
C PHE A 68 10.43 -8.63 -4.49
N GLU A 69 11.08 -7.50 -4.71
CA GLU A 69 11.87 -6.81 -3.69
C GLU A 69 11.02 -5.78 -2.96
N VAL A 70 11.16 -5.75 -1.64
CA VAL A 70 10.50 -4.75 -0.79
C VAL A 70 11.35 -3.49 -0.77
N LEU A 71 10.78 -2.39 -1.30
CA LEU A 71 11.44 -1.09 -1.43
C LEU A 71 10.80 -0.08 -0.48
N GLU A 72 11.65 0.73 0.15
CA GLU A 72 11.22 1.90 0.91
C GLU A 72 10.97 3.09 -0.01
N ILE A 73 9.86 3.79 0.24
CA ILE A 73 9.44 5.00 -0.42
C ILE A 73 9.31 6.06 0.68
N PRO A 74 10.08 7.15 0.63
CA PRO A 74 9.90 8.28 1.53
C PRO A 74 8.45 8.80 1.48
N LEU A 75 7.85 9.07 2.64
CA LEU A 75 6.43 9.46 2.71
C LEU A 75 6.15 10.76 1.94
N ASP A 76 7.08 11.70 1.94
CA ASP A 76 7.01 12.93 1.16
C ASP A 76 6.90 12.64 -0.33
N ILE A 77 7.80 11.80 -0.86
CA ILE A 77 7.77 11.34 -2.26
C ILE A 77 6.48 10.55 -2.55
N PHE A 78 6.06 9.70 -1.60
CA PHE A 78 4.84 8.92 -1.76
C PHE A 78 3.62 9.84 -1.92
N VAL A 79 3.47 10.86 -1.06
CA VAL A 79 2.30 11.74 -1.11
C VAL A 79 2.37 12.74 -2.26
N GLU A 80 3.55 13.29 -2.55
CA GLU A 80 3.71 14.36 -3.54
C GLU A 80 3.81 13.84 -4.99
N ASP A 81 4.50 12.73 -5.22
CA ASP A 81 4.69 12.17 -6.56
C ASP A 81 3.80 10.96 -6.80
N TRP A 82 3.88 9.95 -5.94
CA TRP A 82 3.21 8.66 -6.18
C TRP A 82 1.70 8.77 -6.18
N LEU A 83 1.10 9.34 -5.12
CA LEU A 83 -0.35 9.45 -5.04
C LEU A 83 -0.90 10.29 -6.18
N LEU A 84 -0.15 11.29 -6.66
CA LEU A 84 -0.55 12.09 -7.81
C LEU A 84 -0.56 11.26 -9.10
N THR A 85 0.54 10.54 -9.38
CA THR A 85 0.64 9.66 -10.57
C THR A 85 -0.42 8.56 -10.55
N LEU A 86 -0.62 7.88 -9.41
CA LEU A 86 -1.64 6.84 -9.29
C LEU A 86 -3.05 7.41 -9.52
N ALA A 87 -3.32 8.63 -9.07
CA ALA A 87 -4.62 9.27 -9.29
C ALA A 87 -4.83 9.65 -10.77
N GLU A 88 -3.77 10.05 -11.48
CA GLU A 88 -3.82 10.34 -12.92
C GLU A 88 -4.05 9.06 -13.74
N ASP A 89 -3.45 7.95 -13.32
CA ASP A 89 -3.57 6.64 -13.97
C ASP A 89 -4.87 5.90 -13.58
N GLY A 90 -5.62 6.39 -12.59
CA GLY A 90 -6.84 5.73 -12.09
C GLY A 90 -6.56 4.45 -11.32
N VAL A 91 -5.37 4.34 -10.72
CA VAL A 91 -4.93 3.20 -9.92
C VAL A 91 -5.22 3.46 -8.45
N LEU A 92 -5.88 2.51 -7.81
CA LEU A 92 -6.24 2.57 -6.39
C LEU A 92 -5.05 2.23 -5.50
N VAL A 93 -5.10 2.69 -4.27
CA VAL A 93 -4.10 2.38 -3.24
C VAL A 93 -4.69 1.38 -2.26
N GLY A 94 -4.03 0.24 -2.11
CA GLY A 94 -4.33 -0.78 -1.11
C GLY A 94 -3.46 -0.57 0.13
N THR A 95 -4.03 -0.13 1.25
CA THR A 95 -3.22 0.11 2.46
C THR A 95 -3.22 -1.11 3.38
N ASN A 96 -2.03 -1.51 3.84
CA ASN A 96 -1.82 -2.49 4.92
C ASN A 96 -2.63 -3.79 4.71
N TRP A 97 -2.34 -4.48 3.61
CA TRP A 97 -2.94 -5.79 3.32
C TRP A 97 -2.51 -6.81 4.39
N ASN A 98 -3.49 -7.45 5.00
CA ASN A 98 -3.29 -8.46 6.04
C ASN A 98 -2.89 -9.82 5.42
N ASP A 99 -2.63 -10.83 6.26
CA ASP A 99 -2.23 -12.18 5.85
C ASP A 99 -3.21 -12.88 4.86
N GLN A 100 -4.43 -12.36 4.68
CA GLN A 100 -5.42 -12.85 3.72
C GLN A 100 -5.41 -12.06 2.40
N LEU A 101 -4.43 -11.16 2.21
CA LEU A 101 -4.35 -10.20 1.10
C LEU A 101 -5.54 -9.23 1.06
N GLU A 102 -6.14 -8.96 2.22
CA GLU A 102 -7.25 -8.02 2.36
C GLU A 102 -6.75 -6.70 2.95
N GLY A 103 -7.04 -5.59 2.29
CA GLY A 103 -6.77 -4.26 2.80
C GLY A 103 -7.71 -3.22 2.22
N LYS A 104 -7.63 -1.99 2.73
CA LYS A 104 -8.53 -0.94 2.27
C LYS A 104 -8.07 -0.46 0.90
N GLU A 105 -8.90 -0.67 -0.10
CA GLU A 105 -8.75 -0.04 -1.41
C GLU A 105 -9.37 1.36 -1.37
N MET A 106 -8.59 2.38 -1.74
CA MET A 106 -9.08 3.75 -1.78
C MET A 106 -8.35 4.59 -2.83
N GLU A 107 -9.02 5.67 -3.23
CA GLU A 107 -8.43 6.64 -4.16
C GLU A 107 -7.17 7.27 -3.55
N PRO A 108 -6.08 7.42 -4.34
CA PRO A 108 -4.86 8.07 -3.87
C PRO A 108 -5.11 9.47 -3.32
N SER A 109 -6.03 10.20 -3.93
CA SER A 109 -6.44 11.54 -3.51
C SER A 109 -7.14 11.57 -2.14
N ASP A 110 -7.87 10.51 -1.79
CA ASP A 110 -8.52 10.39 -0.47
C ASP A 110 -7.50 9.99 0.60
N LEU A 111 -6.56 9.11 0.26
CA LEU A 111 -5.45 8.77 1.15
C LEU A 111 -4.58 10.01 1.45
N ALA A 112 -4.27 10.82 0.44
CA ALA A 112 -3.50 12.06 0.61
C ALA A 112 -4.14 13.00 1.63
N LYS A 113 -5.49 13.13 1.64
CA LYS A 113 -6.22 13.96 2.61
C LYS A 113 -5.98 13.53 4.05
N LEU A 114 -5.82 12.23 4.32
CA LEU A 114 -5.51 11.72 5.65
C LEU A 114 -4.13 12.19 6.17
N TYR A 115 -3.24 12.61 5.27
CA TYR A 115 -1.94 13.19 5.62
C TYR A 115 -1.95 14.70 5.81
N LEU A 116 -3.02 15.40 5.40
CA LEU A 116 -3.16 16.85 5.51
C LEU A 116 -3.70 17.33 6.87
N ASP A 117 -4.27 16.41 7.67
CA ASP A 117 -4.65 16.62 9.08
C ASP A 117 -3.46 16.43 10.04
#